data_AF-A0A765T735-F1
#
_entry.id   AF-A0A765T735-F1
#
_cell.length_a   1.000
_cell.length_b   1.000
_cell.length_c   1.000
_cell.angle_alpha   90.00
_cell.angle_beta   90.00
_cell.angle_gamma   90.00
#
_symmetry.space_group_name_H-M   'P 1'
#
loop_
_entity.id
_entity.type
_entity.pdbx_description
1 polymer ?
#
loop_
_entity_poly.entity_id
_entity_poly.type
_entity_poly.pdbx_seq_one_letter_code
_entity_poly.pdbx_strand_id
1 'polypeptide(L)' 'MEYRTWITEALRLHFEEHLPRVVAGRRLGVPKSTVCSMFVRFCKAGLSWPLPAGLSERELDARLYGSASTVPVAL' A
#
# COMPACT_ATOMS: atom_id res chain seq x y z
N MET A 1 -5.15 -18.08 4.06
CA MET A 1 -5.33 -16.78 3.39
C MET A 1 -4.17 -15.93 3.86
N GLU A 2 -3.03 -15.98 3.16
CA GLU A 2 -1.89 -15.11 3.49
C GLU A 2 -2.39 -13.67 3.38
N TYR A 3 -2.50 -12.98 4.51
CA TYR A 3 -2.73 -11.55 4.48
C TYR A 3 -1.55 -10.94 3.72
N ARG A 4 -1.88 -10.02 2.81
CA ARG A 4 -1.04 -9.56 1.69
C ARG A 4 0.27 -8.91 2.14
N THR A 5 1.26 -9.73 2.48
CA THR A 5 2.67 -9.37 2.74
C THR A 5 3.31 -8.60 1.57
N TRP A 6 2.75 -8.74 0.37
CA TRP A 6 3.30 -8.04 -0.80
C TRP A 6 3.19 -6.51 -0.70
N ILE A 7 2.24 -5.95 0.07
CA ILE A 7 2.11 -4.48 0.19
C ILE A 7 3.31 -3.92 0.96
N THR A 8 3.56 -4.47 2.16
CA THR A 8 4.69 -4.10 3.02
C THR A 8 6.01 -4.37 2.30
N GLU A 9 6.14 -5.52 1.64
CA GLU A 9 7.35 -5.86 0.89
C GLU A 9 7.57 -4.96 -0.34
N ALA A 10 6.52 -4.58 -1.07
CA ALA A 10 6.65 -3.64 -2.19
C ALA A 10 7.12 -2.26 -1.72
N LEU A 11 6.64 -1.81 -0.55
CA LEU A 11 7.08 -0.56 0.07
C LEU A 11 8.55 -0.66 0.48
N ARG A 12 8.96 -1.75 1.15
CA ARG A 12 10.36 -2.02 1.54
C ARG A 12 11.29 -1.98 0.32
N LEU A 13 10.96 -2.74 -0.73
CA LEU A 13 11.71 -2.77 -1.99
C LEU A 13 11.84 -1.39 -2.64
N HIS A 14 10.81 -0.56 -2.58
CA HIS A 14 10.85 0.77 -3.18
C HIS A 14 11.63 1.79 -2.35
N PHE A 15 11.40 1.83 -1.04
CA PHE A 15 11.95 2.87 -0.17
C PHE A 15 13.32 2.53 0.40
N GLU A 16 13.59 1.27 0.72
CA GLU A 16 14.89 0.84 1.28
C GLU A 16 15.86 0.38 0.20
N GLU A 17 15.39 -0.38 -0.79
CA GLU A 17 16.23 -0.85 -1.91
C GLU A 17 16.21 0.11 -3.12
N HIS A 18 15.51 1.24 -3.03
CA HIS A 18 15.38 2.26 -4.08
C HIS A 18 14.93 1.72 -5.46
N LEU A 19 14.20 0.61 -5.49
CA LEU A 19 13.74 0.01 -6.73
C LEU A 19 12.58 0.81 -7.33
N PRO A 20 12.49 0.94 -8.67
CA PRO A 20 11.29 1.49 -9.29
C PRO A 20 10.05 0.67 -8.94
N ARG A 21 8.90 1.32 -8.74
CA ARG A 21 7.61 0.68 -8.35
C ARG A 21 7.26 -0.54 -9.19
N VAL A 22 7.51 -0.47 -10.51
CA VAL A 22 7.25 -1.56 -11.46
C VAL A 22 8.20 -2.75 -11.25
N VAL A 23 9.45 -2.49 -10.89
CA VAL A 23 10.45 -3.53 -10.60
C VAL A 23 10.11 -4.23 -9.28
N ALA A 24 9.74 -3.47 -8.24
CA ALA A 24 9.27 -4.03 -6.98
C ALA A 24 8.06 -4.96 -7.19
N GLY A 25 7.04 -4.50 -7.94
CA GLY A 25 5.88 -5.34 -8.25
C GLY A 25 6.24 -6.59 -9.05
N ARG A 26 7.13 -6.49 -10.05
CA ARG A 26 7.59 -7.63 -10.84
C ARG A 26 8.26 -8.70 -9.96
N ARG A 27 9.11 -8.32 -9.00
CA ARG A 27 9.77 -9.26 -8.07
C ARG A 27 8.76 -10.04 -7.22
N LEU A 28 7.61 -9.43 -6.94
CA LEU A 28 6.54 -10.00 -6.12
C LEU A 28 5.44 -10.70 -6.94
N GLY A 29 5.60 -10.81 -8.26
CA GLY A 29 4.56 -11.36 -9.14
C GLY A 29 3.31 -10.49 -9.26
N VAL A 30 3.38 -9.21 -8.88
CA VAL A 30 2.27 -8.26 -8.89
C VAL A 30 2.22 -7.52 -10.23
N PRO A 31 1.07 -7.48 -10.93
CA PRO A 31 0.93 -6.74 -12.18
C PRO A 31 1.28 -5.26 -12.03
N LYS A 32 1.87 -4.67 -13.08
CA LYS A 32 2.25 -3.24 -13.13
C LYS A 32 1.12 -2.30 -12.70
N SER A 33 -0.08 -2.51 -13.22
CA SER A 33 -1.26 -1.69 -12.90
C SER A 33 -1.62 -1.77 -11.42
N THR A 34 -1.56 -2.96 -10.82
CA THR A 34 -1.85 -3.22 -9.42
C THR A 34 -0.85 -2.52 -8.50
N VAL A 35 0.46 -2.72 -8.73
CA VAL A 35 1.50 -2.11 -7.86
C VAL A 35 1.51 -0.59 -7.98
N CYS A 36 1.37 -0.04 -9.19
CA CYS A 36 1.30 1.42 -9.37
C CYS A 36 0.06 2.01 -8.68
N SER A 37 -1.10 1.37 -8.82
CA SER A 37 -2.33 1.82 -8.15
C SER A 37 -2.24 1.70 -6.62
N MET A 38 -1.50 0.71 -6.10
CA MET A 38 -1.21 0.59 -4.69
C MET A 38 -0.39 1.77 -4.18
N PHE A 39 0.71 2.13 -4.85
CA PHE A 39 1.51 3.30 -4.47
C PHE A 39 0.73 4.62 -4.56
N VAL A 40 -0.19 4.75 -5.53
CA VAL A 40 -1.09 5.91 -5.61
C VAL A 40 -2.01 5.97 -4.38
N ARG A 41 -2.60 4.85 -3.97
CA ARG A 41 -3.42 4.78 -2.75
C ARG A 41 -2.60 5.09 -1.50
N PHE A 42 -1.37 4.57 -1.42
CA PHE A 42 -0.46 4.82 -0.31
C PHE A 42 -0.18 6.31 -0.13
N CYS A 43 0.15 7.00 -1.23
CA CYS A 43 0.34 8.45 -1.23
C CYS A 43 -0.95 9.20 -0.85
N LYS A 44 -2.11 8.78 -1.37
CA LYS A 44 -3.41 9.41 -1.07
C LYS A 44 -3.86 9.20 0.38
N ALA A 45 -3.47 8.09 1.00
CA ALA A 45 -3.74 7.80 2.40
C ALA A 45 -2.88 8.64 3.37
N GLY A 46 -1.96 9.47 2.86
CA GLY A 46 -1.08 10.30 3.69
C GLY A 46 -0.09 9.48 4.53
N LEU A 47 0.18 8.24 4.13
CA LEU A 47 1.11 7.37 4.84
C LEU A 47 2.55 7.66 4.39
N SER A 48 3.47 7.58 5.34
CA SER A 48 4.91 7.63 5.09
C SER A 48 5.56 6.26 5.28
N TRP A 49 6.76 6.10 4.72
CA TRP A 49 7.67 5.01 5.07
C TRP A 49 8.81 5.58 5.96
N PRO A 50 9.23 4.89 7.03
CA PRO A 50 8.67 3.63 7.55
C PRO A 50 7.23 3.83 8.05
N LEU A 51 6.47 2.73 8.05
CA LEU A 51 5.07 2.78 8.50
C LEU A 51 5.00 3.21 9.98
N PRO A 52 3.93 3.92 10.39
CA PRO A 52 3.72 4.27 11.78
C PRO A 52 3.77 3.03 12.68
N ALA A 53 4.44 3.17 13.83
CA ALA A 53 4.51 2.10 14.82
C ALA A 53 3.09 1.66 15.24
N GLY A 54 2.85 0.35 15.25
CA GLY A 54 1.55 -0.24 15.58
C GLY A 54 0.56 -0.34 14.42
N LEU A 55 0.88 0.14 13.21
CA LEU A 55 0.04 -0.09 12.04
C LEU A 55 0.18 -1.54 11.55
N SER A 56 -0.87 -2.34 11.73
CA SER A 56 -0.90 -3.72 11.25
C SER A 56 -1.10 -3.81 9.72
N GLU A 57 -0.73 -4.94 9.12
CA GLU A 57 -0.95 -5.18 7.68
C GLU A 57 -2.44 -5.13 7.30
N ARG A 58 -3.32 -5.57 8.20
CA ARG A 58 -4.76 -5.52 7.99
C ARG A 58 -5.28 -4.08 7.98
N GLU A 59 -4.79 -3.23 8.89
CA GLU A 59 -5.13 -1.80 8.89
C GLU A 59 -4.54 -1.08 7.69
N LEU A 60 -3.33 -1.47 7.26
CA LEU A 60 -2.73 -0.96 6.02
C LEU A 60 -3.60 -1.31 4.82
N ASP A 61 -3.95 -2.58 4.62
CA ASP A 61 -4.83 -3.01 3.53
C ASP A 61 -6.18 -2.28 3.60
N ALA A 62 -6.77 -2.12 4.80
CA ALA A 62 -7.99 -1.35 5.00
C ALA A 62 -7.85 0.16 4.69
N ARG A 63 -6.71 0.80 4.99
CA ARG A 63 -6.49 2.20 4.60
C ARG A 63 -6.30 2.39 3.11
N LEU A 64 -5.74 1.39 2.42
CA LEU A 64 -5.48 1.46 0.97
C LEU A 64 -6.71 1.05 0.15
N TYR A 65 -7.42 0.02 0.58
CA TYR A 65 -8.49 -0.64 -0.18
C TYR A 65 -9.83 -0.68 0.54
N GLY A 66 -9.88 -0.40 1.84
CA GLY A 66 -11.13 -0.27 2.57
C GLY A 66 -11.93 0.89 2.01
N SER A 67 -13.20 0.63 1.73
CA SER A 67 -14.10 1.51 1.00
C SER A 67 -14.03 2.95 1.49
N ALA A 68 -13.80 3.89 0.57
CA ALA A 68 -14.14 5.28 0.75
C ALA A 68 -15.68 5.38 0.92
N SER A 69 -16.18 5.11 2.12
CA SER A 69 -17.55 5.38 2.51
C SER A 69 -17.57 5.94 3.93
N THR A 70 -16.98 7.10 4.08
CA THR A 70 -17.52 8.07 5.02
C THR A 70 -17.46 9.41 4.31
N VAL A 71 -18.42 9.61 3.40
CA VAL A 71 -19.03 10.94 3.35
C VAL A 71 -19.74 11.10 4.69
N PRO A 72 -19.32 12.01 5.59
CA PRO A 72 -20.28 12.49 6.56
C PRO A 72 -21.32 13.23 5.71
N VAL A 73 -22.53 12.67 5.61
CA VAL A 73 -23.67 13.49 5.25
C VAL A 73 -23.79 14.48 6.41
N ALA A 74 -23.18 15.65 6.24
CA ALA A 74 -23.47 16.78 7.09
C ALA A 74 -24.95 17.12 6.86
N LEU A 75 -25.64 17.27 7.99
CA LEU A 75 -27.06 17.51 8.19
C LEU A 75 -27.71 18.47 7.18
#